data_AF-A0A7Y1YXV8-F1
#
_entry.id   AF-A0A7Y1YXV8-F1
#
_cell.length_a   1.000
_cell.length_b   1.000
_cell.length_c   1.000
_cell.angle_alpha   90.00
_cell.angle_beta   90.00
_cell.angle_gamma   90.00
#
_symmetry.space_group_name_H-M   'P 1'
#
loop_
_entity.id
_entity.type
_entity.pdbx_description
1 polymer ?
#
loop_
_entity_poly.entity_id
_entity_poly.type
_entity_poly.pdbx_seq_one_letter_code
_entity_poly.pdbx_strand_id
1 'polypeptide(L)' 'MSAKYYTQFILTDTQYRDGNEFCGVVELNHPMGHDSDDRDIEAILARNFDLQQSAVRLVSWSRLH' A
#
# COMPACT_ATOMS: atom_id res chain seq x y z
N MET A 1 13.64 14.06 3.25
CA MET A 1 13.62 13.11 4.39
C MET A 1 12.65 12.01 4.02
N SER A 2 13.07 10.74 4.17
CA SER A 2 12.15 9.63 3.98
C SER A 2 11.07 9.64 5.06
N ALA A 3 9.91 9.09 4.73
CA ALA A 3 8.79 8.97 5.66
C ALA A 3 8.34 7.51 5.71
N LYS A 4 8.12 7.00 6.93
CA LYS A 4 7.66 5.63 7.16
C LYS A 4 6.16 5.63 7.39
N TYR A 5 5.50 4.65 6.81
CA TYR A 5 4.06 4.46 6.94
C TYR A 5 3.78 3.01 7.28
N TYR A 6 2.93 2.80 8.26
CA TYR A 6 2.26 1.52 8.43
C TYR A 6 1.21 1.39 7.34
N THR A 7 1.18 0.24 6.68
CA THR A 7 0.20 -0.09 5.66
C THR A 7 -0.40 -1.46 5.93
N GLN A 8 -1.69 -1.59 5.65
CA GLN A 8 -2.41 -2.84 5.59
C GLN A 8 -3.26 -2.83 4.32
N PHE A 9 -3.16 -3.87 3.50
CA PHE A 9 -3.86 -3.95 2.22
C PHE A 9 -4.17 -5.40 1.86
N ILE A 10 -5.13 -5.58 0.96
CA ILE A 10 -5.57 -6.88 0.46
C ILE A 10 -5.28 -6.96 -1.04
N LEU A 11 -4.68 -8.06 -1.48
CA LEU A 11 -4.47 -8.38 -2.90
C LEU A 11 -5.65 -9.21 -3.43
N THR A 12 -6.43 -8.69 -4.36
CA THR A 12 -7.66 -9.35 -4.85
C THR A 12 -7.43 -10.26 -6.05
N ASP A 13 -6.36 -10.04 -6.81
CA ASP A 13 -6.04 -10.77 -8.05
C ASP A 13 -5.03 -11.91 -7.85
N THR A 14 -4.49 -12.06 -6.64
CA THR A 14 -3.52 -13.11 -6.36
C THR A 14 -4.24 -14.40 -5.96
N GLN A 15 -3.90 -15.51 -6.64
CA GLN A 15 -4.28 -16.87 -6.23
C GLN A 15 -3.49 -17.33 -4.99
N TYR A 16 -3.25 -16.42 -4.04
CA TYR A 16 -2.49 -16.70 -2.83
C TYR A 16 -3.34 -17.59 -1.92
N ARG A 17 -2.91 -18.84 -1.75
CA ARG A 17 -3.66 -19.87 -1.01
C ARG A 17 -3.71 -19.67 0.50
N ASP A 18 -2.84 -18.83 1.06
CA ASP A 18 -2.64 -18.68 2.51
C ASP A 18 -3.10 -17.33 3.09
N GLY A 19 -3.80 -16.53 2.28
CA GLY A 19 -4.29 -15.22 2.71
C GLY A 19 -3.82 -14.12 1.77
N ASN A 20 -4.76 -13.26 1.44
CA ASN A 20 -4.56 -12.16 0.53
C ASN A 20 -4.31 -10.84 1.26
N GLU A 21 -4.18 -10.89 2.58
CA GLU A 21 -4.02 -9.73 3.44
C GLU A 21 -2.55 -9.56 3.85
N PHE A 22 -2.05 -8.35 3.68
CA PHE A 22 -0.67 -7.98 3.95
C PHE A 22 -0.64 -6.77 4.87
N CYS A 23 0.27 -6.78 5.84
CA CYS A 23 0.55 -5.64 6.70
C CYS A 23 2.06 -5.44 6.87
N GLY A 24 2.49 -4.20 7.01
CA GLY A 24 3.90 -3.89 7.13
C GLY A 24 4.21 -2.39 7.18
N VAL A 25 5.50 -2.08 7.07
CA VAL A 25 5.99 -0.70 7.01
C VAL A 25 6.55 -0.44 5.62
N VAL A 26 6.09 0.62 4.98
CA VAL A 26 6.66 1.14 3.75
C VAL A 26 7.43 2.42 4.04
N GLU A 27 8.56 2.57 3.37
CA GLU A 27 9.37 3.79 3.42
C GLU A 27 9.28 4.49 2.07
N LEU A 28 8.80 5.73 2.09
CA LEU A 28 8.74 6.57 0.90
C LEU A 28 9.88 7.57 0.93
N ASN A 29 10.54 7.75 -0.22
CA ASN A 29 11.62 8.72 -0.39
C ASN A 29 11.16 10.16 -0.12
N HIS A 30 9.88 10.44 -0.38
CA HIS A 30 9.21 11.69 -0.10
C HIS A 30 7.90 11.40 0.65
N PRO A 31 7.55 12.20 1.67
CA PRO A 31 6.28 12.05 2.35
C PRO A 31 5.13 12.27 1.35
N MET A 32 4.10 11.44 1.47
CA MET A 32 2.81 11.68 0.82
C MET A 32 2.25 13.02 1.28
N GLY A 33 1.67 13.78 0.34
CA GLY A 33 0.93 14.99 0.67
C GLY A 33 -0.30 14.67 1.53
N HIS A 34 -0.81 15.66 2.27
CA HIS A 34 -2.01 15.49 3.09
C HIS A 34 -3.24 15.09 2.25
N ASP A 35 -3.26 15.48 0.98
CA ASP A 35 -4.32 15.19 0.01
C ASP A 35 -4.08 13.92 -0.83
N SER A 36 -3.11 13.08 -0.46
CA SER A 36 -2.89 11.83 -1.22
C SER A 36 -4.08 10.90 -0.99
N ASP A 37 -4.76 10.54 -2.07
CA ASP A 37 -5.94 9.68 -2.02
C ASP A 37 -5.48 8.22 -1.82
N ASP A 38 -6.37 7.40 -1.27
CA ASP A 38 -6.15 5.96 -1.09
C ASP A 38 -5.76 5.30 -2.42
N ARG A 39 -6.27 5.83 -3.54
CA ARG A 39 -5.93 5.40 -4.90
C ARG A 39 -4.44 5.57 -5.23
N ASP A 40 -3.82 6.67 -4.81
CA ASP A 40 -2.39 6.90 -5.07
C ASP A 40 -1.54 5.90 -4.28
N ILE A 41 -1.96 5.57 -3.05
CA ILE A 41 -1.32 4.57 -2.22
C ILE A 41 -1.47 3.18 -2.84
N GLU A 42 -2.68 2.80 -3.26
CA GLU A 42 -2.96 1.53 -3.95
C GLU A 42 -2.13 1.39 -5.22
N ALA A 43 -1.98 2.46 -6.01
CA ALA A 43 -1.14 2.44 -7.21
C ALA A 43 0.35 2.22 -6.90
N ILE A 44 0.86 2.82 -5.82
CA ILE A 44 2.24 2.58 -5.37
C ILE A 44 2.41 1.14 -4.88
N LEU A 45 1.49 0.64 -4.07
CA LEU A 45 1.52 -0.73 -3.59
C LEU A 45 1.48 -1.69 -4.78
N ALA A 46 0.51 -1.54 -5.69
CA ALA A 46 0.37 -2.37 -6.88
C ALA A 46 1.65 -2.42 -7.72
N ARG A 47 2.31 -1.27 -7.95
CA ARG A 47 3.59 -1.21 -8.66
C ARG A 47 4.73 -1.96 -7.97
N ASN A 48 4.74 -2.02 -6.63
CA ASN A 48 5.74 -2.80 -5.90
C ASN A 48 5.52 -4.31 -6.01
N PHE A 49 4.28 -4.74 -6.26
CA PHE A 49 3.91 -6.15 -6.43
C PHE A 49 3.77 -6.59 -7.90
N ASP A 50 4.06 -5.71 -8.87
CA ASP A 50 3.82 -5.92 -10.30
C ASP A 50 2.35 -6.29 -10.62
N LEU A 51 1.42 -5.64 -9.93
CA LEU A 51 -0.02 -5.85 -10.05
C LEU A 51 -0.72 -4.61 -10.62
N GLN A 52 -1.95 -4.80 -11.10
CA GLN A 52 -2.83 -3.69 -11.41
C GLN A 52 -3.32 -3.00 -10.14
N GLN A 53 -3.57 -1.69 -10.19
CA GLN A 53 -4.12 -0.95 -9.07
C GLN A 53 -5.43 -1.57 -8.55
N SER A 54 -6.30 -2.04 -9.44
CA SER A 54 -7.56 -2.72 -9.10
C SER A 54 -7.37 -4.05 -8.36
N ALA A 55 -6.16 -4.61 -8.40
CA ALA A 55 -5.79 -5.82 -7.68
C ALA A 55 -5.35 -5.55 -6.24
N VAL A 56 -5.30 -4.28 -5.81
CA VAL A 56 -4.92 -3.87 -4.46
C VAL A 56 -6.07 -3.09 -3.84
N ARG A 57 -6.41 -3.44 -2.61
CA ARG A 57 -7.37 -2.70 -1.80
C ARG A 57 -6.72 -2.25 -0.51
N LEU A 58 -6.61 -0.94 -0.32
CA LEU A 58 -6.09 -0.38 0.93
C LEU A 58 -7.08 -0.62 2.07
N VAL A 59 -6.56 -1.05 3.22
CA VAL A 59 -7.33 -1.27 4.46
C VAL A 59 -6.94 -0.24 5.52
N SER A 60 -5.65 0.01 5.68
CA SER A 60 -5.14 1.00 6.63
C SER A 60 -3.86 1.64 6.13
N TRP A 61 -3.75 2.93 6.36
CA TRP A 61 -2.56 3.73 6.09
C TRP A 61 -2.34 4.70 7.24
N SER A 62 -1.14 4.72 7.79
CA SER A 62 -0.83 5.60 8.92
C SER A 62 0.64 5.99 8.92
N ARG A 63 0.91 7.30 9.05
CA ARG A 63 2.28 7.78 9.16
C ARG A 63 2.88 7.35 10.50
N LEU A 64 4.09 6.81 10.45
CA LEU A 64 4.88 6.49 11.63
C LEU A 64 5.77 7.69 11.98
N HIS A 65 5.83 8.01 13.27
CA HIS A 65 6.59 9.14 13.84
C HIS A 65 8.04 8.75 14.17
#